data_AF-A0A7Y4SV59-F1
#
_entry.id   AF-A0A7Y4SV59-F1
#
_cell.length_a   1.000
_cell.length_b   1.000
_cell.length_c   1.000
_cell.angle_alpha   90.00
_cell.angle_beta   90.00
_cell.angle_gamma   90.00
#
_symmetry.space_group_name_H-M   'P 1'
#
loop_
_entity.id
_entity.type
_entity.pdbx_description
1 polymer ?
#
loop_
_entity_poly.entity_id
_entity_poly.type
_entity_poly.pdbx_seq_one_letter_code
_entity_poly.pdbx_strand_id
1 'polypeptide(L)' 'MRSLWLLAKVLEGLGMVVVLVGLVLSIQLGFQDDGLKSMKYESYALGAGGAIFLLGMLIERRIGAR' A
#
# COMPACT_ATOMS: atom_id res chain seq x y z
N MET A 1 19.39 2.42 15.06
CA MET A 1 18.47 1.27 14.83
C MET A 1 17.00 1.64 15.03
N ARG A 2 16.60 2.28 16.15
CA ARG A 2 15.21 2.73 16.38
C ARG A 2 14.61 3.60 15.25
N SER A 3 15.38 4.52 14.69
CA SER A 3 14.94 5.39 13.59
C SER A 3 14.64 4.64 12.30
N LEU A 4 15.45 3.63 11.94
CA LEU A 4 15.24 2.78 10.77
C LEU A 4 14.03 1.86 10.95
N TRP A 5 13.80 1.36 12.17
CA TRP A 5 12.61 0.59 12.50
C TRP A 5 11.34 1.44 12.41
N LEU A 6 11.36 2.66 12.95
CA LEU A 6 10.27 3.63 12.80
C LEU A 6 9.99 3.92 11.33
N LEU A 7 11.02 4.15 10.52
CA LEU A 7 10.88 4.35 9.08
C LEU A 7 10.23 3.15 8.40
N ALA A 8 10.66 1.93 8.71
CA ALA A 8 10.07 0.71 8.17
C ALA A 8 8.57 0.61 8.50
N LYS A 9 8.18 0.89 9.76
CA LYS A 9 6.78 0.86 10.18
C LYS A 9 5.94 1.97 9.57
N VAL A 10 6.50 3.15 9.38
CA VAL A 10 5.82 4.24 8.66
C VAL A 10 5.59 3.85 7.21
N LEU A 11 6.58 3.24 6.54
CA LEU A 11 6.42 2.77 5.16
C LEU A 11 5.37 1.65 5.05
N GLU A 12 5.41 0.64 5.93
CA GLU A 12 4.37 -0.39 5.99
C GLU A 12 2.98 0.21 6.21
N GLY A 13 2.85 1.15 7.17
CA GLY A 13 1.60 1.84 7.45
C GLY A 13 1.07 2.63 6.25
N LEU A 14 1.94 3.43 5.61
CA LEU A 14 1.58 4.22 4.43
C LEU A 14 1.19 3.33 3.24
N GLY A 15 1.92 2.25 3.01
CA GLY A 15 1.60 1.27 1.98
C GLY A 15 0.21 0.67 2.18
N MET A 16 -0.13 0.25 3.41
CA MET A 16 -1.47 -0.24 3.73
C MET A 16 -2.55 0.82 3.52
N VAL A 17 -2.32 2.07 3.94
CA VAL A 17 -3.29 3.16 3.75
C VAL A 17 -3.58 3.39 2.27
N VAL A 18 -2.55 3.41 1.42
CA VAL A 18 -2.72 3.58 -0.03
C VAL A 18 -3.53 2.43 -0.63
N VAL A 19 -3.22 1.19 -0.26
CA VAL A 19 -4.00 0.02 -0.70
C VAL A 19 -5.46 0.13 -0.27
N LEU A 20 -5.71 0.46 1.00
CA LEU A 20 -7.07 0.58 1.54
C LEU A 20 -7.87 1.67 0.86
N VAL A 21 -7.28 2.86 0.65
CA VAL A 21 -7.96 3.96 -0.05
C VAL A 21 -8.29 3.56 -1.48
N GLY A 22 -7.36 2.95 -2.20
CA GLY A 22 -7.60 2.49 -3.56
C GLY A 22 -8.64 1.39 -3.66
N LEU A 23 -8.67 0.47 -2.70
CA LEU A 23 -9.70 -0.56 -2.61
C LEU A 23 -11.09 0.06 -2.40
N VAL A 24 -11.22 1.01 -1.46
CA VAL A 24 -12.49 1.71 -1.20
C VAL A 24 -12.96 2.46 -2.44
N LEU A 25 -12.05 3.16 -3.14
CA LEU A 25 -12.38 3.85 -4.39
C LEU A 25 -12.74 2.88 -5.51
N SER A 26 -12.02 1.76 -5.65
CA SER A 26 -12.33 0.72 -6.64
C SER A 26 -13.74 0.17 -6.43
N ILE A 27 -14.11 -0.13 -5.18
CA ILE A 27 -15.44 -0.61 -4.80
C ILE A 27 -16.52 0.41 -5.16
N GLN A 28 -16.34 1.68 -4.79
CA GLN A 28 -17.30 2.74 -5.13
C GLN A 28 -17.51 2.90 -6.63
N LEU A 29 -16.43 2.85 -7.42
CA LEU A 29 -16.49 2.95 -8.88
C LEU A 29 -17.10 1.70 -9.53
N GLY A 30 -16.86 0.52 -8.95
CA GLY A 30 -17.47 -0.74 -9.39
C GLY A 30 -18.99 -0.75 -9.20
N PHE A 31 -19.50 -0.08 -8.15
CA PHE A 31 -20.95 0.12 -7.96
C PHE A 31 -21.59 1.15 -8.91
N GLN A 32 -20.79 1.98 -9.58
CA GLN A 32 -21.26 3.02 -10.50
C GLN A 32 -21.18 2.60 -11.99
N ASP A 33 -21.03 1.30 -12.29
CA ASP A 33 -20.82 0.72 -13.63
C ASP A 33 -19.60 1.26 -14.40
N ASP A 34 -18.70 1.99 -13.72
CA ASP A 34 -17.46 2.56 -14.27
C ASP A 34 -16.29 1.55 -14.19
N GLY A 35 -16.56 0.28 -14.54
CA GLY A 35 -15.69 -0.87 -14.27
C GLY A 35 -14.26 -0.77 -14.81
N LEU A 36 -14.07 -0.15 -15.98
CA LEU A 36 -12.75 0.09 -16.57
C LEU A 36 -11.91 1.12 -15.80
N LYS A 37 -12.54 2.10 -15.15
CA LYS A 37 -11.84 3.05 -14.28
C LYS A 37 -11.51 2.41 -12.94
N SER A 38 -12.47 1.68 -12.36
CA SER A 38 -12.30 0.90 -11.13
C SER A 38 -11.06 -0.01 -11.18
N MET A 39 -10.89 -0.80 -12.25
CA MET A 39 -9.73 -1.68 -12.43
C MET A 39 -8.38 -0.93 -12.46
N LYS A 40 -8.33 0.26 -13.08
CA LYS A 40 -7.10 1.06 -13.13
C LYS A 40 -6.73 1.57 -11.74
N TYR A 41 -7.68 2.14 -11.01
CA TYR A 41 -7.43 2.64 -9.65
C TYR A 41 -6.98 1.54 -8.71
N GLU A 42 -7.61 0.36 -8.80
CA GLU A 42 -7.20 -0.82 -8.04
C GLU A 42 -5.77 -1.24 -8.34
N SER A 43 -5.42 -1.34 -9.63
CA SER A 43 -4.08 -1.75 -10.07
C SER A 43 -3.00 -0.76 -9.60
N TYR A 44 -3.25 0.54 -9.71
CA TYR A 44 -2.31 1.57 -9.27
C TYR A 44 -2.17 1.59 -7.74
N ALA A 45 -3.26 1.46 -7.00
CA ALA A 45 -3.20 1.49 -5.55
C ALA A 45 -2.60 0.22 -4.93
N LEU A 46 -2.95 -0.95 -5.47
CA LEU A 46 -2.31 -2.22 -5.08
C LEU A 46 -0.83 -2.21 -5.44
N GLY A 47 -0.48 -1.75 -6.64
CA GLY A 47 0.91 -1.67 -7.08
C GLY A 47 1.74 -0.69 -6.25
N ALA A 48 1.28 0.56 -6.14
CA ALA A 48 2.01 1.61 -5.42
C ALA A 48 2.02 1.37 -3.91
N GLY A 49 0.86 1.08 -3.32
CA GLY A 49 0.75 0.80 -1.88
C GLY A 49 1.46 -0.48 -1.48
N GLY A 50 1.34 -1.54 -2.30
CA GLY A 50 2.07 -2.79 -2.11
C GLY A 50 3.59 -2.60 -2.22
N ALA A 51 4.07 -1.82 -3.18
CA ALA A 51 5.50 -1.52 -3.30
C ALA A 51 6.03 -0.76 -2.08
N ILE A 52 5.31 0.26 -1.61
CA ILE A 52 5.69 1.02 -0.40
C ILE A 52 5.71 0.11 0.83
N PHE A 53 4.72 -0.76 0.97
CA PHE A 53 4.66 -1.75 2.05
C PHE A 53 5.86 -2.71 2.00
N LEU A 54 6.15 -3.27 0.82
CA LEU A 54 7.26 -4.19 0.61
C LEU A 54 8.62 -3.54 0.90
N LEU A 55 8.78 -2.26 0.57
CA LEU A 55 9.99 -1.50 0.91
C LEU A 55 10.15 -1.36 2.43
N GLY A 56 9.08 -1.04 3.15
CA GLY A 56 9.08 -1.03 4.61
C GLY A 56 9.48 -2.38 5.21
N MET A 57 8.87 -3.46 4.71
CA MET A 57 9.17 -4.84 5.13
C MET A 57 10.62 -5.24 4.84
N LEU A 58 11.16 -4.83 3.69
CA LEU A 58 12.53 -5.15 3.29
C LEU A 58 13.54 -4.42 4.18
N ILE A 59 13.25 -3.17 4.55
CA ILE A 59 14.05 -2.42 5.53
C ILE A 59 13.99 -3.12 6.90
N GLU A 60 12.82 -3.53 7.37
CA GLU A 60 12.67 -4.23 8.65
C GLU A 60 13.46 -5.56 8.70
N ARG A 61 13.40 -6.35 7.61
CA ARG A 61 14.19 -7.57 7.45
C ARG A 61 15.69 -7.30 7.44
N ARG A 62 16.14 -6.25 6.78
CA ARG A 62 17.57 -5.90 6.69
C ARG A 62 18.15 -5.47 8.03
N ILE A 63 17.34 -4.90 8.92
CA ILE A 63 17.77 -4.51 10.27
C ILE A 63 17.60 -5.63 11.32
N GLY A 64 17.13 -6.82 10.91
CA GLY A 64 16.96 -7.98 11.80
C GLY A 64 15.86 -7.80 12.84
N ALA A 65 14.90 -6.91 12.60
CA ALA A 65 13.79 -6.67 13.53
C ALA A 65 12.61 -7.65 13.30
N ARG A 66 12.68 -8.48 12.25
CA ARG A 66 11.69 -9.49 11.86
C ARG A 66 12.36 -10.63 11.11
#